data_AF-A0A1M6XZ49-F1
#
_entry.id   AF-A0A1M6XZ49-F1
#
_cell.length_a   1.000
_cell.length_b   1.000
_cell.length_c   1.000
_cell.angle_alpha   90.00
_cell.angle_beta   90.00
_cell.angle_gamma   90.00
#
_symmetry.space_group_name_H-M   'P 1'
#
loop_
_entity.id
_entity.type
_entity.pdbx_description
1 polymer ?
#
loop_
_entity_poly.entity_id
_entity_poly.type
_entity_poly.pdbx_seq_one_letter_code
_entity_poly.pdbx_strand_id
1 'polypeptide(L)' 'MNNQTLSRLMRMSWQIQRRRHTTRSNALFSAWVILKNDDITVNYLRAKHSARTSKPIASTNFSLFHF' A
#
# COMPACT_ATOMS: atom_id res chain seq x y z
N MET A 1 -4.16 0.84 16.14
CA MET A 1 -3.24 0.00 15.33
C MET A 1 -3.69 -1.44 15.46
N ASN A 2 -3.83 -2.16 14.35
CA ASN A 2 -4.24 -3.57 14.37
C ASN A 2 -3.13 -4.41 15.05
N ASN A 3 -3.47 -5.40 15.90
CA ASN A 3 -2.44 -6.19 16.61
C ASN A 3 -1.47 -6.90 15.64
N GLN A 4 -1.96 -7.24 14.45
CA GLN A 4 -1.15 -7.83 13.37
C GLN A 4 -0.09 -6.85 12.85
N THR A 5 -0.42 -5.57 12.65
CA THR A 5 0.53 -4.58 12.14
C THR A 5 1.60 -4.25 13.18
N LEU A 6 1.26 -4.24 14.47
CA LEU A 6 2.23 -4.08 15.55
C LEU A 6 3.25 -5.24 15.59
N SER A 7 2.77 -6.48 15.52
CA SER A 7 3.66 -7.66 15.54
C SER A 7 4.60 -7.68 14.32
N ARG A 8 4.10 -7.29 13.15
CA ARG A 8 4.88 -7.20 11.90
C ARG A 8 5.92 -6.07 11.98
N LEU A 9 5.55 -4.91 12.51
CA LEU A 9 6.47 -3.79 12.74
C LEU A 9 7.62 -4.19 13.66
N MET A 10 7.33 -4.89 14.77
CA MET A 10 8.34 -5.34 15.72
C MET A 10 9.29 -6.40 15.14
N ARG A 11 8.79 -7.31 14.31
CA ARG A 11 9.65 -8.28 13.61
C ARG A 11 10.58 -7.59 12.61
N MET A 12 10.06 -6.63 11.83
CA MET A 12 10.87 -5.87 10.88
C MET A 12 11.92 -5.02 11.58
N SER A 13 11.57 -4.33 12.67
CA SER A 13 12.53 -3.52 13.42
C SER A 13 13.65 -4.37 14.01
N TRP A 14 13.33 -5.56 14.53
CA TRP A 14 14.34 -6.50 15.02
C TRP A 14 15.27 -7.02 13.91
N GLN A 15 14.73 -7.33 12.72
CA GLN A 15 15.54 -7.72 11.57
C GLN A 15 16.47 -6.60 11.10
N ILE A 16 15.99 -5.35 11.08
CA ILE A 16 16.81 -4.17 10.72
C ILE A 16 17.90 -3.95 11.76
N GLN A 17 17.57 -4.04 13.04
CA GLN A 17 18.52 -3.93 14.14
C GLN A 17 19.63 -4.96 14.03
N ARG A 18 19.30 -6.24 13.76
CA ARG A 18 20.32 -7.29 13.58
C ARG A 18 21.19 -7.10 12.34
N ARG A 19 20.62 -6.65 11.22
CA ARG A 19 21.36 -6.50 9.96
C ARG A 19 22.25 -5.26 9.93
N ARG A 20 21.80 -4.16 10.54
CA ARG A 20 22.49 -2.87 10.47
C ARG A 20 23.18 -2.46 11.78
N HIS A 21 23.07 -3.26 12.84
CA HIS A 21 23.62 -2.95 14.17
C HIS A 21 23.21 -1.57 14.69
N THR A 22 21.99 -1.13 14.36
CA THR A 22 21.47 0.19 14.74
C THR A 22 20.79 0.16 16.10
N THR A 23 20.58 1.34 16.70
CA THR A 23 19.78 1.48 17.91
C THR A 23 18.33 1.05 17.65
N ARG A 24 17.67 0.51 18.68
CA ARG A 24 16.30 0.02 18.59
C ARG A 24 15.33 1.09 18.07
N SER A 25 15.49 2.35 18.51
CA SER A 25 14.67 3.48 18.07
C SER A 25 14.78 3.73 16.56
N ASN A 26 16.01 3.80 16.03
CA ASN A 26 16.25 4.00 14.60
C ASN A 26 15.72 2.83 13.75
N ALA A 27 15.91 1.59 14.23
CA ALA A 27 15.38 0.41 13.55
C ALA A 27 13.84 0.40 13.51
N LEU A 28 13.19 0.86 14.57
CA LEU A 28 11.73 0.99 14.66
C LEU A 28 11.20 2.07 13.71
N PHE A 29 11.89 3.21 13.65
CA PHE A 29 11.55 4.29 12.72
C PHE A 29 11.66 3.83 11.25
N SER A 30 12.77 3.19 10.87
CA SER A 30 12.93 2.64 9.52
C SER A 30 11.87 1.59 9.18
N ALA A 31 11.57 0.68 10.11
CA ALA A 31 10.51 -0.31 9.91
C ALA A 31 9.13 0.33 9.71
N TRP A 32 8.84 1.42 10.43
CA TRP A 32 7.58 2.15 10.31
C TRP A 32 7.43 2.83 8.95
N VAL A 33 8.49 3.47 8.46
CA VAL A 33 8.51 4.08 7.12
C VAL A 33 8.30 3.02 6.04
N ILE A 34 8.96 1.86 6.13
CA ILE A 34 8.78 0.75 5.19
C ILE A 34 7.35 0.23 5.22
N LEU A 35 6.79 0.00 6.42
CA LEU A 35 5.42 -0.48 6.58
C LEU A 35 4.41 0.52 5.95
N LYS A 36 4.61 1.82 6.14
CA LYS A 36 3.76 2.86 5.55
C LYS A 36 3.86 2.91 4.04
N ASN A 37 5.07 2.82 3.49
CA ASN A 37 5.27 2.80 2.05
C ASN A 37 4.67 1.55 1.40
N ASP A 38 4.78 0.38 2.05
CA ASP A 38 4.17 -0.86 1.56
C ASP A 38 2.63 -0.73 1.46
N ASP A 39 1.99 -0.16 2.49
CA ASP A 39 0.54 0.07 2.51
C ASP A 39 0.09 1.07 1.42
N ILE A 40 0.85 2.16 1.22
CA ILE A 40 0.60 3.13 0.13
C ILE A 40 0.75 2.45 -1.24
N THR A 41 1.79 1.63 -1.42
CA THR A 41 2.07 0.97 -2.70
C THR A 41 1.00 -0.06 -3.02
N VAL A 42 0.57 -0.87 -2.04
CA VAL A 42 -0.54 -1.81 -2.18
C VAL A 42 -1.84 -1.07 -2.48
N ASN A 43 -2.12 0.04 -1.80
CA ASN A 43 -3.33 0.82 -2.05
C ASN A 43 -3.32 1.49 -3.43
N TYR A 44 -2.17 2.01 -3.87
CA TYR A 44 -1.98 2.57 -5.21
C TYR A 44 -2.15 1.49 -6.29
N LEU A 45 -1.53 0.33 -6.12
CA LEU A 45 -1.69 -0.81 -7.02
C LEU A 45 -3.14 -1.29 -7.05
N ARG A 46 -3.81 -1.39 -5.90
CA ARG A 46 -5.22 -1.72 -5.79
C ARG A 46 -6.09 -0.72 -6.54
N ALA A 47 -5.87 0.59 -6.35
CA ALA A 47 -6.60 1.63 -7.07
C ALA A 47 -6.37 1.54 -8.59
N LYS A 48 -5.12 1.35 -9.01
CA LYS A 48 -4.73 1.20 -10.41
C LYS A 48 -5.36 -0.05 -11.07
N HIS A 49 -5.39 -1.18 -10.36
CA HIS A 49 -6.00 -2.42 -10.87
C HIS A 49 -7.54 -2.43 -10.76
N SER A 50 -8.11 -1.75 -9.77
CA SER A 50 -9.56 -1.57 -9.65
C SER A 50 -10.10 -0.72 -10.79
N ALA A 51 -9.42 0.37 -11.17
CA ALA A 51 -9.76 1.19 -12.34
C ALA A 51 -9.63 0.44 -13.67
N ARG A 52 -8.82 -0.63 -13.71
CA ARG A 52 -8.67 -1.50 -14.89
C ARG A 52 -9.75 -2.59 -14.96
N THR A 53 -10.44 -2.86 -13.85
CA THR A 53 -11.50 -3.88 -13.75
C THR A 53 -12.90 -3.28 -13.94
N SER A 54 -13.06 -1.96 -13.79
CA SER A 54 -14.17 -1.29 -14.47
C SER A 54 -13.90 -1.37 -15.97
N LYS A 55 -14.42 -2.43 -16.61
CA LYS A 55 -14.75 -2.36 -18.03
C LYS A 55 -15.40 -0.99 -18.23
N PRO A 56 -15.02 -0.19 -19.25
CA PRO A 56 -15.91 0.89 -19.62
C PRO A 56 -17.26 0.23 -19.84
N ILE A 57 -18.25 0.58 -19.01
CA ILE A 57 -19.64 0.39 -19.39
C ILE A 57 -19.67 1.10 -20.73
N ALA A 58 -19.73 0.32 -21.80
CA ALA A 58 -19.94 0.86 -23.12
C ALA A 58 -21.22 1.67 -22.97
N SER A 59 -21.06 2.99 -22.93
CA SER A 59 -22.14 3.93 -23.06
C SER A 59 -22.62 3.81 -24.50
N THR A 60 -23.27 2.68 -24.81
CA THR A 60 -24.32 2.66 -25.82
C THR A 60 -25.31 3.72 -25.35
N ASN A 61 -25.54 4.71 -26.22
CA ASN A 61 -26.40 5.89 -26.05
C ASN A 61 -25.65 7.21 -25.80
N PHE A 62 -24.73 7.56 -26.70
CA PHE A 62 -24.69 8.94 -27.19
C PHE A 62 -25.33 8.98 -28.58
N SER A 63 -26.66 8.91 -28.63
CA SER A 63 -27.42 9.40 -29.79
C SER A 63 -27.26 10.92 -29.81
N LEU A 64 -26.14 11.38 -30.34
CA LEU A 64 -25.89 12.79 -30.60
C LEU A 64 -26.56 13.10 -31.95
N PHE A 65 -27.81 13.57 -31.87
CA PHE A 65 -28.67 14.08 -32.94
C PHE A 65 -29.46 13.04 -33.77
N HIS A 66 -30.79 13.17 -33.68
CA HIS A 66 -31.78 12.55 -34.55
C HIS A 66 -32.55 13.71 -35.21
N PHE A 67 -32.47 13.79 -36.54
CA PHE A 67 -33.06 14.77 -37.49
C PHE A 67 -32.75 16.26 -37.30
#